data_AF-A0A7W7D9U6-F1
#
_entry.id   AF-A0A7W7D9U6-F1
#
_cell.length_a   1.000
_cell.length_b   1.000
_cell.length_c   1.000
_cell.angle_alpha   90.00
_cell.angle_beta   90.00
_cell.angle_gamma   90.00
#
_symmetry.space_group_name_H-M   'P 1'
#
loop_
_entity.id
_entity.type
_entity.pdbx_description
1 polymer ?
#
loop_
_entity_poly.entity_id
_entity_poly.type
_entity_poly.pdbx_seq_one_letter_code
_entity_poly.pdbx_strand_id
1 'polypeptide(L)'
;MPDAGSRIIAALEAMWKDVQARHDEVPNVVLITGTATQGKRMRWGHHWPERWQLAESTGATAEMFIAGELLAQGAARVLQTMLHEGSHSLADIRGIKDTSRSGNRYHNAKFAALAREMGLEPPETPSSALGYSACTITEATVQEYAETIRALDEAKVGHLRAVLPEPAVKGAARAGQRVPVACGCVPARKIQITPKQIEQGALMCGVCGDVFSPVNQ
;
A
#
# COMPACT_ATOMS: atom_id res chain seq x y z
N MET A 1 16.21 -2.40 27.61
CA MET A 1 14.87 -2.09 28.15
C MET A 1 13.96 -3.26 27.80
N PRO A 2 13.71 -4.17 28.76
CA PRO A 2 12.76 -5.26 28.55
C PRO A 2 11.35 -4.64 28.51
N ASP A 3 10.67 -4.68 27.35
CA ASP A 3 9.31 -4.14 27.04
C ASP A 3 9.23 -3.16 25.85
N ALA A 4 10.35 -2.81 25.21
CA ALA A 4 10.35 -1.78 24.17
C ALA A 4 9.32 -2.05 23.04
N GLY A 5 9.13 -3.32 22.67
CA GLY A 5 8.14 -3.73 21.67
C GLY A 5 6.68 -3.52 22.11
N SER A 6 6.32 -3.97 23.32
CA SER A 6 4.95 -3.81 23.82
C SER A 6 4.59 -2.34 24.06
N ARG A 7 5.55 -1.52 24.46
CA ARG A 7 5.37 -0.07 24.59
C ARG A 7 5.08 0.63 23.27
N ILE A 8 5.70 0.20 22.16
CA ILE A 8 5.40 0.71 20.82
C ILE A 8 3.94 0.41 20.47
N ILE A 9 3.52 -0.86 20.61
CA ILE A 9 2.16 -1.27 20.27
C ILE A 9 1.13 -0.55 21.14
N ALA A 10 1.34 -0.50 22.46
CA ALA A 10 0.42 0.18 23.37
C ALA A 10 0.25 1.68 23.04
N ALA A 11 1.32 2.36 22.62
CA ALA A 11 1.24 3.76 22.23
C ALA A 11 0.49 3.97 20.91
N LEU A 12 0.67 3.08 19.93
CA LEU A 12 -0.10 3.09 18.69
C LEU A 12 -1.58 2.77 18.94
N GLU A 13 -1.88 1.82 19.83
CA GLU A 13 -3.25 1.47 20.22
C GLU A 13 -3.96 2.61 20.93
N ALA A 14 -3.25 3.32 21.81
CA ALA A 14 -3.78 4.52 22.46
C ALA A 14 -4.12 5.61 21.45
N MET A 15 -3.24 5.85 20.46
CA MET A 15 -3.51 6.79 19.37
C MET A 15 -4.71 6.36 18.53
N TRP A 16 -4.83 5.08 18.16
CA TRP A 16 -5.99 4.60 17.39
C TRP A 16 -7.29 4.72 18.17
N LYS A 17 -7.28 4.44 19.48
CA LYS A 17 -8.46 4.62 20.33
C LYS A 17 -8.94 6.07 20.36
N ASP A 18 -8.02 7.03 20.32
CA ASP A 18 -8.35 8.46 20.24
C ASP A 18 -8.94 8.84 18.87
N VAL A 19 -8.48 8.21 17.79
CA VAL A 19 -9.10 8.31 16.46
C VAL A 19 -10.52 7.74 16.47
N GLN A 20 -10.72 6.55 17.04
CA GLN A 20 -12.05 5.91 17.15
C GLN A 20 -13.03 6.76 17.98
N ALA A 21 -12.55 7.46 19.01
CA ALA A 21 -13.39 8.36 19.81
C ALA A 21 -13.94 9.55 19.01
N ARG A 22 -13.30 9.92 17.89
CA ARG A 22 -13.72 10.99 16.97
C ARG A 22 -14.39 10.47 15.70
N HIS A 23 -14.13 9.22 15.33
CA HIS A 23 -14.68 8.55 14.17
C HIS A 23 -15.27 7.20 14.61
N ASP A 24 -16.48 7.23 15.17
CA ASP A 24 -17.12 6.06 15.80
C ASP A 24 -17.40 4.88 14.85
N GLU A 25 -17.49 5.15 13.54
CA GLU A 25 -17.65 4.12 12.52
C GLU A 25 -16.39 3.28 12.28
N VAL A 26 -15.18 3.75 12.60
CA VAL A 26 -13.95 2.98 12.28
C VAL A 26 -13.77 1.79 13.24
N PRO A 27 -13.37 0.61 12.73
CA PRO A 27 -13.45 -0.62 13.51
C PRO A 27 -12.32 -0.73 14.52
N ASN A 28 -12.49 -1.65 15.46
CA ASN A 28 -11.35 -2.19 16.19
C ASN A 28 -10.40 -2.89 15.21
N VAL A 29 -9.10 -2.72 15.44
CA VAL A 29 -8.04 -3.34 14.62
C VAL A 29 -7.04 -4.06 15.50
N VAL A 30 -6.41 -5.09 14.95
CA VAL A 30 -5.13 -5.59 15.45
C VAL A 30 -4.04 -4.68 14.89
N LEU A 31 -3.39 -3.92 15.77
CA LEU A 31 -2.27 -3.07 15.41
C LEU A 31 -0.99 -3.88 15.34
N ILE A 32 -0.32 -3.82 14.20
CA ILE A 32 0.98 -4.45 13.98
C ILE A 32 2.01 -3.42 13.52
N THR A 33 3.28 -3.69 13.81
CA THR A 33 4.40 -2.90 13.33
C THR A 33 5.52 -3.78 12.77
N GLY A 34 6.37 -3.20 11.95
CA GLY A 34 7.44 -3.88 11.23
C GLY A 34 8.10 -2.93 10.25
N THR A 35 8.99 -3.44 9.40
CA THR A 35 9.67 -2.60 8.41
C THR A 35 8.72 -2.13 7.31
N ALA A 36 8.90 -0.87 6.88
CA ALA A 36 8.26 -0.34 5.69
C ALA A 36 8.60 -1.15 4.43
N THR A 37 9.76 -1.81 4.38
CA THR A 37 10.22 -2.58 3.23
C THR A 37 9.53 -3.95 3.18
N GLN A 38 8.46 -4.03 2.40
CA GLN A 38 7.68 -5.25 2.20
C GLN A 38 7.90 -5.78 0.76
N GLY A 39 8.84 -6.72 0.64
CA GLY A 39 9.28 -7.24 -0.67
C GLY A 39 9.98 -6.15 -1.50
N LYS A 40 9.50 -5.89 -2.71
CA LYS A 40 10.06 -4.85 -3.61
C LYS A 40 9.43 -3.46 -3.43
N ARG A 41 8.59 -3.27 -2.41
CA ARG A 41 7.84 -2.03 -2.20
C ARG A 41 8.04 -1.52 -0.78
N MET A 42 8.01 -0.20 -0.64
CA MET A 42 7.85 0.43 0.67
C MET A 42 6.38 0.75 0.91
N ARG A 43 5.90 0.47 2.13
CA ARG A 43 4.58 0.85 2.64
C ARG A 43 4.73 1.44 4.03
N TRP A 44 4.16 2.62 4.23
CA TRP A 44 4.17 3.30 5.51
C TRP A 44 3.07 2.80 6.44
N GLY A 45 1.93 2.44 5.86
CA GLY A 45 0.84 1.76 6.54
C GLY A 45 0.06 0.87 5.57
N HIS A 46 -0.85 0.08 6.12
CA HIS A 46 -1.96 -0.50 5.38
C HIS A 46 -3.11 -0.84 6.34
N HIS A 47 -4.34 -0.74 5.84
CA HIS A 47 -5.51 -1.40 6.41
C HIS A 47 -5.81 -2.71 5.66
N TRP A 48 -6.15 -3.77 6.40
CA TRP A 48 -6.64 -5.03 5.82
C TRP A 48 -7.90 -5.49 6.55
N PRO A 49 -9.08 -5.50 5.90
CA PRO A 49 -10.32 -5.93 6.54
C PRO A 49 -10.33 -7.45 6.78
N GLU A 50 -10.90 -7.87 7.91
CA GLU A 50 -11.11 -9.29 8.24
C GLU A 50 -9.84 -10.16 8.19
N ARG A 51 -8.70 -9.60 8.62
CA ARG A 51 -7.39 -10.27 8.52
C ARG A 51 -7.12 -11.26 9.66
N TRP A 52 -7.59 -10.96 10.86
CA TRP A 52 -7.29 -11.70 12.08
C TRP A 52 -8.51 -12.45 12.59
N GLN A 53 -8.29 -13.61 13.22
CA GLN A 53 -9.29 -14.30 14.03
C GLN A 53 -8.80 -14.26 15.47
N LEU A 54 -9.50 -13.51 16.34
CA LEU A 54 -9.17 -13.44 17.75
C LEU A 54 -9.98 -14.48 18.51
N ALA A 55 -9.37 -15.13 19.49
CA ALA A 55 -10.02 -16.20 20.26
C ALA A 55 -11.30 -15.73 20.99
N GLU A 56 -11.36 -14.44 21.32
CA GLU A 56 -12.46 -13.82 22.07
C GLU A 56 -13.47 -13.06 21.19
N SER A 57 -13.26 -13.00 19.86
CA SER A 57 -14.14 -12.26 18.94
C SER A 57 -15.03 -13.19 18.12
N THR A 58 -16.34 -12.90 18.06
CA THR A 58 -17.27 -13.57 17.14
C THR A 58 -17.19 -12.93 15.75
N GLY A 59 -16.07 -13.12 15.05
CA GLY A 59 -15.83 -12.55 13.73
C GLY A 59 -14.37 -12.25 13.46
N ALA A 60 -14.05 -11.94 12.20
CA ALA A 60 -12.71 -11.54 11.81
C ALA A 60 -12.47 -10.05 12.15
N THR A 61 -11.28 -9.73 12.65
CA THR A 61 -10.85 -8.38 13.02
C THR A 61 -9.94 -7.81 11.94
N ALA A 62 -10.09 -6.52 11.68
CA ALA A 62 -9.22 -5.81 10.75
C ALA A 62 -7.77 -5.72 11.26
N GLU A 63 -6.81 -5.64 10.35
CA GLU A 63 -5.41 -5.31 10.65
C GLU A 63 -5.14 -3.86 10.30
N MET A 64 -4.39 -3.18 11.15
CA MET A 64 -3.72 -1.94 10.78
C MET A 64 -2.21 -2.09 11.00
N PHE A 65 -1.46 -1.89 9.92
CA PHE A 65 -0.01 -1.86 9.96
C PHE A 65 0.48 -0.42 9.97
N ILE A 66 1.45 -0.14 10.85
CA ILE A 66 2.21 1.11 10.87
C ILE A 66 3.71 0.76 10.86
N ALA A 67 4.44 1.25 9.86
CA ALA A 67 5.86 0.99 9.72
C ALA A 67 6.66 1.60 10.89
N GLY A 68 7.59 0.82 11.45
CA GLY A 68 8.42 1.25 12.58
C GLY A 68 9.37 2.40 12.23
N GLU A 69 9.68 2.61 10.96
CA GLU A 69 10.47 3.75 10.47
C GLU A 69 9.67 5.08 10.53
N LEU A 70 8.33 5.05 10.56
CA LEU A 70 7.52 6.27 10.75
C LEU A 70 7.69 6.86 12.14
N LEU A 71 7.95 6.03 13.16
CA LEU A 71 8.14 6.49 14.53
C LEU A 71 9.33 7.44 14.64
N ALA A 72 10.32 7.33 13.75
CA ALA A 72 11.44 8.26 13.65
C ALA A 72 11.08 9.62 13.00
N GLN A 73 9.95 9.70 12.31
CA GLN A 73 9.46 10.91 11.62
C GLN A 73 8.53 11.75 12.51
N GLY A 74 8.30 11.34 13.76
CA GLY A 74 7.48 12.04 14.74
C GLY A 74 6.00 11.60 14.75
N ALA A 75 5.35 11.79 15.89
CA ALA A 75 3.99 11.32 16.13
C ALA A 75 2.94 11.89 15.15
N ALA A 76 3.09 13.13 14.69
CA ALA A 76 2.18 13.72 13.71
C ALA A 76 2.21 12.96 12.36
N ARG A 77 3.37 12.46 11.92
CA ARG A 77 3.47 11.65 10.69
C ARG A 77 2.91 10.24 10.87
N VAL A 78 2.99 9.69 12.08
CA VAL A 78 2.33 8.44 12.46
C VAL A 78 0.82 8.61 12.39
N LEU A 79 0.27 9.65 13.04
CA LEU A 79 -1.15 9.97 13.02
C LEU A 79 -1.66 10.21 11.59
N GLN A 80 -0.95 11.00 10.78
CA GLN A 80 -1.31 11.19 9.37
C GLN A 80 -1.45 9.86 8.62
N THR A 81 -0.51 8.93 8.83
CA THR A 81 -0.58 7.60 8.19
C THR A 81 -1.76 6.80 8.73
N MET A 82 -1.99 6.85 10.04
CA MET A 82 -3.10 6.16 10.68
C MET A 82 -4.47 6.66 10.19
N LEU A 83 -4.64 7.98 10.00
CA LEU A 83 -5.86 8.57 9.44
C LEU A 83 -6.03 8.21 7.94
N HIS A 84 -4.94 8.07 7.20
CA HIS A 84 -4.97 7.60 5.81
C HIS A 84 -5.52 6.16 5.76
N GLU A 85 -4.98 5.27 6.58
CA GLU A 85 -5.46 3.89 6.65
C GLU A 85 -6.89 3.82 7.23
N GLY A 86 -7.24 4.67 8.19
CA GLY A 86 -8.60 4.80 8.71
C GLY A 86 -9.61 5.25 7.64
N SER A 87 -9.17 6.03 6.65
CA SER A 87 -10.02 6.37 5.49
C SER A 87 -10.37 5.13 4.66
N HIS A 88 -9.44 4.18 4.53
CA HIS A 88 -9.70 2.88 3.90
C HIS A 88 -10.60 2.00 4.78
N SER A 89 -10.45 2.03 6.10
CA SER A 89 -11.37 1.35 7.03
C SER A 89 -12.80 1.86 6.91
N LEU A 90 -12.97 3.18 6.87
CA LEU A 90 -14.27 3.82 6.71
C LEU A 90 -14.89 3.49 5.35
N ALA A 91 -14.08 3.45 4.29
CA ALA A 91 -14.52 3.03 2.97
C ALA A 91 -15.06 1.59 3.00
N ASP A 92 -14.34 0.67 3.63
CA ASP A 92 -14.70 -0.74 3.73
C ASP A 92 -16.04 -0.94 4.46
N ILE A 93 -16.18 -0.35 5.65
CA ILE A 93 -17.41 -0.43 6.46
C ILE A 93 -18.62 0.15 5.75
N ARG A 94 -18.44 1.25 5.01
CA ARG A 94 -19.50 1.90 4.24
C ARG A 94 -19.72 1.27 2.85
N GLY A 95 -18.99 0.20 2.50
CA GLY A 95 -19.10 -0.46 1.19
C GLY A 95 -18.66 0.42 0.00
N ILE A 96 -17.78 1.40 0.24
CA ILE A 96 -17.31 2.38 -0.73
C ILE A 96 -16.06 1.86 -1.43
N LYS A 97 -16.11 1.73 -2.76
CA LYS A 97 -14.91 1.48 -3.57
C LYS A 97 -14.10 2.76 -3.77
N ASP A 98 -13.14 2.98 -2.89
CA ASP A 98 -12.30 4.18 -2.75
C ASP A 98 -10.97 4.12 -3.54
N THR A 99 -10.58 2.92 -3.94
CA THR A 99 -9.39 2.64 -4.77
C THR A 99 -9.77 2.05 -6.12
N SER A 100 -8.91 2.23 -7.13
CA SER A 100 -9.13 1.70 -8.48
C SER A 100 -7.82 1.26 -9.16
N ARG A 101 -7.96 0.80 -10.42
CA ARG A 101 -6.90 0.22 -11.26
C ARG A 101 -6.32 -1.09 -10.71
N SER A 102 -5.45 -1.71 -11.50
CA SER A 102 -4.80 -2.97 -11.14
C SER A 102 -4.06 -2.86 -9.80
N GLY A 103 -4.49 -3.70 -8.85
CA GLY A 103 -3.94 -3.78 -7.51
C GLY A 103 -4.42 -2.69 -6.55
N ASN A 104 -5.57 -2.05 -6.80
CA ASN A 104 -6.16 -1.03 -5.92
C ASN A 104 -5.21 0.13 -5.57
N ARG A 105 -4.33 0.51 -6.50
CA ARG A 105 -3.25 1.49 -6.25
C ARG A 105 -3.67 2.94 -6.38
N TYR A 106 -4.74 3.20 -7.13
CA TYR A 106 -5.16 4.55 -7.44
C TYR A 106 -6.25 5.00 -6.48
N HIS A 107 -5.95 5.96 -5.62
CA HIS A 107 -6.88 6.54 -4.67
C HIS A 107 -7.80 7.52 -5.39
N ASN A 108 -9.08 7.19 -5.50
CA ASN A 108 -10.03 7.94 -6.31
C ASN A 108 -10.65 9.12 -5.52
N ALA A 109 -11.57 9.85 -6.13
CA ALA A 109 -12.19 11.02 -5.48
C ALA A 109 -13.02 10.65 -4.22
N LYS A 110 -13.52 9.41 -4.12
CA LYS A 110 -14.23 8.93 -2.92
C LYS A 110 -13.26 8.73 -1.76
N PHE A 111 -12.05 8.20 -2.02
CA PHE A 111 -10.99 8.20 -1.02
C PHE A 111 -10.68 9.61 -0.54
N ALA A 112 -10.55 10.57 -1.47
CA ALA A 112 -10.27 11.97 -1.11
C ALA A 112 -11.36 12.58 -0.21
N ALA A 113 -12.63 12.23 -0.42
CA ALA A 113 -13.73 12.66 0.45
C ALA A 113 -13.59 12.05 1.86
N LEU A 114 -13.37 10.74 1.97
CA LEU A 114 -13.18 10.06 3.25
C LEU A 114 -11.93 10.54 3.99
N ALA A 115 -10.84 10.82 3.27
CA ALA A 115 -9.63 11.39 3.86
C ALA A 115 -9.90 12.76 4.50
N ARG A 116 -10.75 13.60 3.89
CA ARG A 116 -11.20 14.86 4.51
C ARG A 116 -12.03 14.63 5.76
N GLU A 117 -12.95 13.65 5.73
CA GLU A 117 -13.72 13.27 6.91
C GLU A 117 -12.81 12.84 8.07
N MET A 118 -11.71 12.14 7.77
CA MET A 118 -10.70 11.72 8.74
C MET A 118 -9.72 12.84 9.16
N GLY A 119 -9.90 14.09 8.72
CA GLY A 119 -9.02 15.20 9.10
C GLY A 119 -7.74 15.34 8.27
N LEU A 120 -7.71 14.82 7.05
CA LEU A 120 -6.61 15.01 6.11
C LEU A 120 -7.00 15.97 4.97
N GLU A 121 -6.00 16.65 4.40
CA GLU A 121 -6.15 17.37 3.14
C GLU A 121 -5.55 16.55 1.98
N PRO A 122 -6.38 16.06 1.04
CA PRO A 122 -5.91 15.47 -0.20
C PRO A 122 -5.23 16.52 -1.11
N PRO A 123 -4.35 16.11 -2.03
CA PRO A 123 -3.76 17.04 -2.98
C PRO A 123 -4.83 17.65 -3.89
N GLU A 124 -4.68 18.92 -4.29
CA GLU A 124 -5.61 19.60 -5.21
C GLU A 124 -5.80 18.83 -6.52
N THR A 125 -4.72 18.26 -7.05
CA THR A 125 -4.72 17.48 -8.28
C THR A 125 -4.24 16.05 -8.01
N PRO A 126 -4.95 15.02 -8.48
CA PRO A 126 -4.53 13.64 -8.27
C PRO A 126 -3.28 13.31 -9.09
N SER A 127 -2.36 12.58 -8.47
CA SER A 127 -1.20 12.04 -9.19
C SER A 127 -1.64 10.99 -10.23
N SER A 128 -0.97 10.95 -11.37
CA SER A 128 -1.26 9.96 -12.40
C SER A 128 -1.02 8.52 -11.94
N ALA A 129 -0.13 8.30 -10.97
CA ALA A 129 0.23 6.97 -10.48
C ALA A 129 -0.65 6.47 -9.32
N LEU A 130 -0.89 7.33 -8.31
CA LEU A 130 -1.50 6.93 -7.04
C LEU A 130 -2.80 7.68 -6.73
N GLY A 131 -3.25 8.58 -7.62
CA GLY A 131 -4.44 9.40 -7.40
C GLY A 131 -4.21 10.38 -6.24
N TYR A 132 -5.20 10.48 -5.34
CA TYR A 132 -5.20 11.39 -4.20
C TYR A 132 -4.45 10.88 -2.96
N SER A 133 -3.56 9.87 -3.11
CA SER A 133 -2.86 9.22 -1.99
C SER A 133 -1.97 10.14 -1.15
N ALA A 134 -1.53 11.28 -1.67
CA ALA A 134 -0.54 12.15 -1.04
C ALA A 134 -1.22 13.15 -0.07
N CYS A 135 -2.06 12.63 0.83
CA CYS A 135 -2.76 13.42 1.83
C CYS A 135 -1.81 13.93 2.91
N THR A 136 -2.05 15.14 3.42
CA THR A 136 -1.35 15.73 4.56
C THR A 136 -2.32 15.94 5.72
N ILE A 137 -1.86 15.73 6.96
CA ILE A 137 -2.68 16.08 8.13
C ILE A 137 -2.87 17.61 8.18
N THR A 138 -4.08 18.06 8.49
CA THR A 138 -4.36 19.50 8.57
C THR A 138 -3.86 20.09 9.88
N GLU A 139 -3.58 21.39 9.92
CA GLU A 139 -3.21 22.08 11.16
C GLU A 139 -4.32 21.96 12.22
N ALA A 140 -5.59 22.09 11.81
CA ALA A 140 -6.72 21.92 12.72
C ALA A 140 -6.75 20.53 13.37
N THR A 141 -6.50 19.49 12.59
CA THR A 141 -6.40 18.11 13.09
C THR A 141 -5.17 17.93 13.98
N VAL A 142 -4.02 18.54 13.66
CA VAL A 142 -2.86 18.52 14.58
C VAL A 142 -3.20 19.13 15.93
N GLN A 143 -3.93 20.26 15.96
CA GLN A 143 -4.37 20.88 17.21
C GLN A 143 -5.38 20.02 17.98
N GLU A 144 -6.32 19.40 17.26
CA GLU A 144 -7.33 18.52 17.87
C GLU A 144 -6.73 17.27 18.52
N TYR A 145 -5.65 16.75 17.94
CA TYR A 145 -4.91 15.58 18.42
C TYR A 145 -3.63 15.96 19.19
N ALA A 146 -3.47 17.22 19.63
CA ALA A 146 -2.22 17.71 20.20
C ALA A 146 -1.76 16.94 21.44
N GLU A 147 -2.67 16.50 22.29
CA GLU A 147 -2.35 15.66 23.47
C GLU A 147 -1.86 14.27 23.05
N THR A 148 -2.55 13.64 22.10
CA THR A 148 -2.21 12.32 21.56
C THR A 148 -0.86 12.31 20.84
N ILE A 149 -0.59 13.35 20.03
CA ILE A 149 0.70 13.55 19.37
C ILE A 149 1.81 13.70 20.42
N ARG A 150 1.60 14.57 21.41
CA ARG A 150 2.57 14.81 22.49
C ARG A 150 2.84 13.55 23.30
N ALA A 151 1.81 12.78 23.65
CA ALA A 151 1.95 11.55 24.42
C ALA A 151 2.82 10.51 23.69
N LEU A 152 2.64 10.34 22.37
CA LEU A 152 3.47 9.40 21.59
C LEU A 152 4.92 9.91 21.46
N ASP A 153 5.14 11.21 21.23
CA ASP A 153 6.49 11.78 21.17
C ASP A 153 7.23 11.67 22.52
N GLU A 154 6.54 11.95 23.63
CA GLU A 154 7.08 11.85 25.00
C GLU A 154 7.32 10.41 25.44
N ALA A 155 6.57 9.44 24.91
CA ALA A 155 6.76 8.03 25.20
C ALA A 155 8.15 7.50 24.75
N LYS A 156 8.84 8.23 23.86
CA LYS A 156 10.21 7.95 23.37
C LYS A 156 10.38 6.47 23.01
N VAL A 157 9.41 5.95 22.25
CA VAL A 157 9.40 4.55 21.83
C VAL A 157 10.50 4.28 20.81
N GLY A 158 10.98 3.03 20.75
CA GLY A 158 11.97 2.63 19.75
C GLY A 158 11.43 2.75 18.33
N HIS A 159 12.30 2.99 17.36
CA HIS A 159 11.95 3.05 15.94
C HIS A 159 12.89 2.18 15.12
N LEU A 160 12.42 1.75 13.94
CA LEU A 160 13.29 1.07 12.99
C LEU A 160 14.17 2.10 12.28
N ARG A 161 15.46 1.79 12.16
CA ARG A 161 16.38 2.58 11.35
C ARG A 161 15.97 2.42 9.88
N ALA A 162 15.78 3.53 9.19
CA ALA A 162 15.52 3.51 7.76
C ALA A 162 16.66 2.80 7.02
N VAL A 163 16.35 1.66 6.42
CA VAL A 163 17.20 1.02 5.42
C VAL A 163 16.76 1.61 4.10
N LEU A 164 17.53 2.57 3.58
CA LEU A 164 17.31 3.03 2.20
C LEU A 164 17.50 1.79 1.30
N PRO A 165 16.50 1.41 0.48
CA PRO A 165 16.73 0.36 -0.47
C PRO A 165 17.90 0.76 -1.35
N GLU A 166 18.85 -0.15 -1.57
CA GLU A 166 19.88 0.08 -2.58
C GLU A 166 19.18 0.51 -3.87
N PRO A 167 19.66 1.56 -4.56
CA PRO A 167 19.03 2.03 -5.77
C PRO A 167 18.84 0.82 -6.67
N ALA A 168 17.57 0.51 -6.96
CA ALA A 168 17.25 -0.62 -7.81
C ALA A 168 18.07 -0.45 -9.08
N VAL A 169 19.03 -1.37 -9.30
CA VAL A 169 19.77 -1.42 -10.56
C VAL A 169 18.69 -1.39 -11.62
N LYS A 170 18.63 -0.30 -12.40
CA LYS A 170 17.57 -0.10 -13.39
C LYS A 170 17.47 -1.40 -14.17
N GLY A 171 16.33 -2.09 -14.03
CA GLY A 171 16.09 -3.31 -14.78
C GLY A 171 16.40 -3.00 -16.24
N ALA A 172 17.15 -3.90 -16.89
CA ALA A 172 17.62 -3.73 -18.26
C ALA A 172 16.51 -3.11 -19.13
N ALA A 173 16.91 -2.17 -20.00
CA ALA A 173 16.03 -1.40 -20.87
C ALA A 173 14.88 -2.23 -21.43
N ARG A 174 13.69 -1.61 -21.55
CA ARG A 174 12.50 -2.23 -22.18
C ARG A 174 12.95 -2.98 -23.43
N ALA A 175 12.70 -4.28 -23.49
CA ALA A 175 13.24 -5.20 -24.49
C ALA A 175 12.65 -5.02 -25.91
N GLY A 176 12.46 -3.77 -26.36
CA GLY A 176 11.82 -3.43 -27.62
C GLY A 176 10.30 -3.60 -27.62
N GLN A 177 9.65 -3.08 -28.67
CA GLN A 177 8.24 -3.32 -28.96
C GLN A 177 8.04 -4.81 -29.32
N ARG A 178 6.95 -5.43 -28.85
CA ARG A 178 6.63 -6.82 -29.20
C ARG A 178 6.24 -6.92 -30.68
N VAL A 179 6.71 -7.98 -31.33
CA VAL A 179 6.44 -8.30 -32.74
C VAL A 179 5.64 -9.60 -32.86
N PRO A 180 4.75 -9.71 -33.86
CA PRO A 180 4.05 -10.95 -34.15
C PRO A 180 4.98 -12.01 -34.74
N VAL A 181 4.87 -13.23 -34.23
CA VAL A 181 5.38 -14.45 -34.88
C VAL A 181 4.24 -15.45 -35.06
N ALA A 182 4.33 -16.28 -36.10
CA ALA A 182 3.32 -17.28 -36.43
C ALA A 182 3.94 -18.65 -36.67
N CYS A 183 3.17 -19.68 -36.32
CA CYS A 183 3.43 -21.07 -36.67
C CYS A 183 2.39 -21.51 -37.71
N GLY A 184 2.81 -22.32 -38.68
CA GLY A 184 1.99 -22.82 -39.79
C GLY A 184 0.93 -23.87 -39.43
N CYS A 185 0.60 -24.05 -38.14
CA CYS A 185 -0.51 -24.93 -37.76
C CYS A 185 -1.82 -24.50 -38.43
N VAL A 186 -2.81 -25.39 -38.49
CA VAL A 186 -4.17 -25.04 -38.90
C VAL A 186 -5.11 -25.30 -37.72
N PRO A 187 -5.72 -24.25 -37.11
CA PRO A 187 -5.54 -22.83 -37.43
C PRO A 187 -4.14 -22.30 -37.04
N ALA A 188 -3.69 -21.25 -37.73
CA ALA A 188 -2.38 -20.64 -37.51
C ALA A 188 -2.27 -20.13 -36.07
N ARG A 189 -1.21 -20.55 -35.37
CA ARG A 189 -0.93 -20.08 -34.01
C ARG A 189 -0.11 -18.80 -34.11
N LYS A 190 -0.56 -17.72 -33.48
CA LYS A 190 0.12 -16.42 -33.45
C LYS A 190 0.43 -16.02 -32.02
N ILE A 191 1.65 -15.53 -31.77
CA ILE A 191 2.07 -14.99 -30.47
C ILE A 191 2.84 -13.69 -30.67
N GLN A 192 2.93 -12.89 -29.60
CA GLN A 192 3.64 -11.61 -29.58
C GLN A 192 4.87 -11.75 -28.68
N ILE A 193 6.06 -11.55 -29.22
CA ILE A 193 7.33 -11.72 -28.49
C ILE A 193 8.22 -10.49 -28.64
N THR A 194 9.17 -10.33 -27.72
CA THR A 194 10.15 -9.24 -27.81
C THR A 194 11.31 -9.60 -28.74
N PRO A 195 11.96 -8.63 -29.42
CA PRO A 195 13.17 -8.87 -30.21
C PRO A 195 14.25 -9.66 -29.46
N LYS A 196 14.44 -9.37 -28.16
CA LYS A 196 15.36 -10.11 -27.30
C LYS A 196 15.05 -11.62 -27.20
N GLN A 197 13.77 -12.01 -27.24
CA GLN A 197 13.39 -13.42 -27.22
C GLN A 197 13.66 -14.12 -28.54
N ILE A 198 13.70 -13.38 -29.67
CA ILE A 198 14.11 -13.91 -30.98
C ILE A 198 15.62 -14.16 -30.98
N GLU A 199 16.40 -13.22 -30.43
CA GLU A 199 17.86 -13.34 -30.30
C GLU A 199 18.29 -14.51 -29.40
N GLN A 200 17.48 -14.85 -28.39
CA GLN A 200 17.76 -15.93 -27.44
C GLN A 200 17.64 -17.33 -28.05
N GLY A 201 17.05 -17.46 -29.24
CA GLY A 201 16.96 -18.73 -29.97
C GLY A 201 15.57 -19.01 -30.53
N ALA A 202 15.46 -20.13 -31.25
CA ALA A 202 14.22 -20.54 -31.90
C ALA A 202 13.11 -20.86 -30.88
N LEU A 203 11.92 -20.31 -31.09
CA LEU A 203 10.72 -20.64 -30.32
C LEU A 203 9.97 -21.77 -31.02
N MET A 204 9.91 -22.93 -30.37
CA MET A 204 9.28 -24.13 -30.92
C MET A 204 7.79 -24.21 -30.60
N CYS A 205 7.00 -24.62 -31.58
CA CYS A 205 5.60 -24.92 -31.43
C CYS A 205 5.43 -26.30 -30.78
N GLY A 206 5.03 -26.36 -29.52
CA GLY A 206 4.75 -27.64 -28.84
C GLY A 206 3.58 -28.47 -29.41
N VAL A 207 2.97 -28.05 -30.52
CA VAL A 207 1.89 -28.80 -31.20
C VAL A 207 2.43 -29.52 -32.43
N CYS A 208 3.06 -28.81 -33.36
CA CYS A 208 3.61 -29.42 -34.58
C CYS A 208 5.12 -29.65 -34.55
N GLY A 209 5.83 -29.09 -33.57
CA GLY A 209 7.28 -29.14 -33.47
C GLY A 209 8.02 -28.08 -34.30
N ASP A 210 7.35 -27.30 -35.13
CA ASP A 210 8.01 -26.29 -35.98
C ASP A 210 8.33 -24.98 -35.25
N VAL A 211 9.23 -24.17 -35.83
CA VAL A 211 9.62 -22.87 -35.29
C VAL A 211 8.57 -21.79 -35.62
N PHE A 212 8.24 -20.96 -34.63
CA PHE A 212 7.50 -19.72 -34.87
C PHE A 212 8.37 -18.72 -35.64
N SER A 213 7.88 -18.26 -36.79
CA SER A 213 8.58 -17.32 -37.66
C SER A 213 7.97 -15.92 -37.63
N PRO A 214 8.75 -14.84 -37.83
CA PRO A 214 8.22 -13.50 -38.00
C PRO A 214 7.13 -13.44 -39.05
N VAL A 215 6.02 -12.79 -38.73
CA VAL A 215 5.01 -12.45 -39.73
C VAL A 215 5.53 -11.20 -40.43
N ASN A 216 5.94 -11.33 -41.70
CA ASN A 216 6.32 -10.17 -42.50
C ASN A 216 5.19 -9.12 -42.43
N GLN A 217 5.56 -7.87 -42.14
CA GLN A 217 4.65 -6.72 -42.18
C GLN A 217 4.34 -6.37 -43.63
#